data_AF-A0A9N7U5B9-F1
#
_entry.id   AF-A0A9N7U5B9-F1
#
_cell.length_a   1.000
_cell.length_b   1.000
_cell.length_c   1.000
_cell.angle_alpha   90.00
_cell.angle_beta   90.00
_cell.angle_gamma   90.00
#
_symmetry.space_group_name_H-M   'P 1'
#
loop_
_entity.id
_entity.type
_entity.pdbx_description
1 polymer ?
#
loop_
_entity_poly.entity_id
_entity_poly.type
_entity_poly.pdbx_seq_one_letter_code
_entity_poly.pdbx_strand_id
1 'polypeptide(L)'
;MERSVIQLSHCQKFIFCFSLPDECPSCGEELEGRRLQEAPVSLPSPFTNGHNRSCSLLVTPAQDNLHRDFDGTSDLHTGISNSKGVVYNYTQGGVHRDQSGWEHCVSVPLVRPDMYPLLAQWDQYLDHFSDGPMWDPAWHRFHEDDHNCFSFCLGFVNSVLAVEGRSSVTRETFTHTYILPKMKRVSKFTTLYQHIQKHQYYVVDRKKDRQEDRQEDVPTCVGQSSDNSFQYL
;
A
#
# COMPACT_ATOMS: atom_id res chain seq x y z
N MET A 1 -16.55 11.33 -9.05
CA MET A 1 -15.92 10.07 -9.49
C MET A 1 -14.51 10.39 -9.91
N GLU A 2 -13.50 9.76 -9.29
CA GLU A 2 -12.12 9.82 -9.78
C GLU A 2 -12.05 9.15 -11.15
N ARG A 3 -11.36 9.78 -12.11
CA ARG A 3 -11.22 9.24 -13.46
C ARG A 3 -10.12 8.18 -13.46
N SER A 4 -10.32 7.06 -14.16
CA SER A 4 -9.27 6.05 -14.29
C SER A 4 -8.11 6.63 -15.08
N VAL A 5 -6.87 6.47 -14.57
CA VAL A 5 -5.67 6.79 -15.33
C VAL A 5 -5.39 5.63 -16.28
N ILE A 6 -5.22 5.94 -17.55
CA ILE A 6 -4.94 4.98 -18.61
C ILE A 6 -3.51 5.18 -19.07
N GLN A 7 -2.77 4.09 -19.24
CA GLN A 7 -1.45 4.07 -19.84
C GLN A 7 -1.52 3.39 -21.21
N LEU A 8 -0.91 4.00 -22.22
CA LEU A 8 -0.68 3.39 -23.52
C LEU A 8 0.78 3.55 -23.93
N SER A 9 1.24 2.72 -24.87
CA SER A 9 2.60 2.83 -25.41
C SER A 9 2.57 3.14 -26.90
N HIS A 10 3.31 4.16 -27.33
CA HIS A 10 3.46 4.54 -28.73
C HIS A 10 4.78 5.28 -28.93
N CYS A 11 5.38 5.22 -30.12
CA CYS A 11 6.64 5.90 -30.47
C CYS A 11 7.78 5.76 -29.44
N GLN A 12 7.93 4.59 -28.81
CA GLN A 12 8.88 4.33 -27.69
C GLN A 12 8.64 5.20 -26.45
N LYS A 13 7.41 5.63 -26.20
CA LYS A 13 6.99 6.38 -25.02
C LYS A 13 5.79 5.73 -24.34
N PHE A 14 5.65 5.99 -23.04
CA PHE A 14 4.42 5.81 -22.31
C PHE A 14 3.65 7.12 -22.29
N ILE A 15 2.36 7.06 -22.61
CA ILE A 15 1.45 8.18 -22.53
C ILE A 15 0.41 7.82 -21.47
N PHE A 16 0.17 8.74 -20.53
CA PHE A 16 -0.81 8.60 -19.47
C PHE A 16 -1.90 9.66 -19.63
N CYS A 17 -3.16 9.28 -19.53
CA CYS A 17 -4.31 10.17 -19.75
C CYS A 17 -5.58 9.64 -19.06
N PHE A 18 -6.65 10.43 -18.98
CA PHE A 18 -7.97 9.97 -18.50
C PHE A 18 -8.85 9.38 -19.62
N SER A 19 -8.63 9.86 -20.84
CA SER A 19 -9.31 9.44 -22.05
C SER A 19 -8.27 9.33 -23.15
N LEU A 20 -8.39 8.32 -24.01
CA LEU A 20 -7.49 8.13 -25.14
C LEU A 20 -7.59 9.35 -26.07
N PRO A 21 -6.47 10.02 -26.42
CA PRO A 21 -6.51 11.07 -27.44
C PRO A 21 -6.61 10.44 -28.84
N ASP A 22 -7.11 11.20 -29.80
CA ASP A 22 -7.23 10.75 -31.20
C ASP A 22 -5.85 10.67 -31.87
N GLU A 23 -4.97 11.62 -31.56
CA GLU A 23 -3.61 11.71 -32.08
C GLU A 23 -2.55 11.59 -30.98
N CYS A 24 -1.37 11.06 -31.32
CA CYS A 24 -0.27 10.97 -30.40
C CYS A 24 0.27 12.37 -30.06
N PRO A 25 0.35 12.76 -28.78
CA PRO A 25 0.90 14.07 -28.38
C PRO A 25 2.41 14.21 -28.64
N SER A 26 3.09 13.15 -29.12
CA SER A 26 4.52 13.17 -29.45
C SER A 26 4.84 13.17 -30.95
N CYS A 27 4.10 12.43 -31.77
CA CYS A 27 4.37 12.32 -33.21
C CYS A 27 3.20 12.78 -34.11
N GLY A 28 2.01 13.02 -33.56
CA GLY A 28 0.81 13.41 -34.32
C GLY A 28 0.14 12.28 -35.10
N GLU A 29 0.61 11.04 -35.01
CA GLU A 29 -0.06 9.89 -35.66
C GLU A 29 -1.36 9.52 -34.94
N GLU A 30 -2.33 9.01 -35.68
CA GLU A 30 -3.61 8.56 -35.15
C GLU A 30 -3.44 7.35 -34.22
N LEU A 31 -4.25 7.32 -33.16
CA LEU A 31 -4.19 6.33 -32.09
C LEU A 31 -5.28 5.25 -32.21
N GLU A 32 -6.22 5.38 -33.15
CA GLU A 32 -7.25 4.39 -33.47
C GLU A 32 -6.69 3.25 -34.36
N GLY A 33 -7.16 2.01 -34.14
CA GLY A 33 -6.76 0.85 -34.98
C GLY A 33 -5.53 0.03 -34.54
N ARG A 34 -5.20 0.03 -33.24
CA ARG A 34 -3.92 -0.52 -32.74
C ARG A 34 -3.81 -2.06 -32.67
N ARG A 35 -2.55 -2.51 -32.69
CA ARG A 35 -2.14 -3.86 -32.26
C ARG A 35 -2.41 -4.05 -30.77
N LEU A 36 -2.77 -5.27 -30.35
CA LEU A 36 -3.04 -5.62 -28.94
C LEU A 36 -1.92 -5.20 -27.97
N GLN A 37 -0.67 -5.16 -28.42
CA GLN A 37 0.51 -4.78 -27.63
C GLN A 37 0.55 -3.28 -27.26
N GLU A 38 -0.21 -2.44 -27.97
CA GLU A 38 -0.34 -1.01 -27.73
C GLU A 38 -1.71 -0.65 -27.12
N ALA A 39 -2.48 -1.67 -26.71
CA ALA A 39 -3.79 -1.48 -26.10
C ALA A 39 -3.65 -0.65 -24.81
N PRO A 40 -4.52 0.34 -24.59
CA PRO A 40 -4.51 1.10 -23.35
C PRO A 40 -4.82 0.20 -22.15
N VAL A 41 -4.06 0.36 -21.06
CA VAL A 41 -4.26 -0.36 -19.80
C VAL A 41 -4.63 0.62 -18.69
N SER A 42 -5.62 0.27 -17.88
CA SER A 42 -5.95 1.06 -16.69
C SER A 42 -4.86 0.87 -15.64
N LEU A 43 -4.29 1.98 -15.18
CA LEU A 43 -3.37 2.00 -14.06
C LEU A 43 -4.19 1.85 -12.76
N PRO A 44 -3.98 0.78 -11.97
CA PRO A 44 -4.74 0.58 -10.76
C PRO A 44 -4.46 1.67 -9.73
N SER A 45 -5.52 2.25 -9.17
CA SER A 45 -5.41 3.19 -8.05
C SER A 45 -4.64 2.55 -6.89
N PRO A 46 -3.72 3.29 -6.23
CA PRO A 46 -3.09 2.83 -4.99
C PRO A 46 -4.05 2.86 -3.80
N PHE A 47 -5.17 3.57 -3.93
CA PHE A 47 -6.20 3.69 -2.91
C PHE A 47 -7.24 2.59 -3.05
N THR A 48 -7.80 2.18 -1.92
CA THR A 48 -8.82 1.14 -1.86
C THR A 48 -9.78 1.43 -0.72
N ASN A 49 -10.94 0.80 -0.77
CA ASN A 49 -11.85 0.78 0.36
C ASN A 49 -11.36 -0.26 1.38
N GLY A 50 -10.89 0.21 2.54
CA GLY A 50 -10.40 -0.60 3.64
C GLY A 50 -11.45 -1.57 4.20
N HIS A 51 -12.73 -1.22 4.11
CA HIS A 51 -13.84 -2.08 4.51
C HIS A 51 -14.05 -3.28 3.57
N ASN A 52 -13.40 -3.29 2.40
CA ASN A 52 -13.34 -4.44 1.50
C ASN A 52 -12.02 -5.23 1.61
N ARG A 53 -11.18 -4.91 2.60
CA ARG A 53 -9.88 -5.55 2.81
C ARG A 53 -9.89 -6.29 4.13
N SER A 54 -9.86 -7.62 4.07
CA SER A 54 -9.73 -8.46 5.26
C SER A 54 -8.28 -8.47 5.76
N CYS A 55 -8.11 -8.55 7.08
CA CYS A 55 -6.83 -8.85 7.74
C CYS A 55 -5.65 -8.02 7.22
N SER A 56 -5.83 -6.70 7.17
CA SER A 56 -4.87 -5.78 6.56
C SER A 56 -4.56 -4.62 7.51
N LEU A 57 -3.32 -4.13 7.45
CA LEU A 57 -3.01 -2.81 7.96
C LEU A 57 -3.42 -1.77 6.93
N LEU A 58 -4.16 -0.78 7.39
CA LEU A 58 -4.66 0.31 6.58
C LEU A 58 -3.96 1.60 6.99
N VAL A 59 -3.66 2.44 6.01
CA VAL A 59 -3.09 3.77 6.20
C VAL A 59 -4.00 4.77 5.51
N THR A 60 -4.40 5.81 6.23
CA THR A 60 -5.22 6.92 5.72
C THR A 60 -4.60 8.24 6.20
N PRO A 61 -4.84 9.38 5.55
CA PRO A 61 -4.51 10.67 6.15
C PRO A 61 -5.32 10.83 7.43
N ALA A 62 -4.70 11.37 8.48
CA ALA A 62 -5.36 11.68 9.74
C ALA A 62 -6.58 12.60 9.53
N GLN A 63 -7.60 12.43 10.38
CA GLN A 63 -8.93 13.04 10.18
C GLN A 63 -8.94 14.58 10.29
N ASP A 64 -7.96 15.12 11.01
CA ASP A 64 -7.71 16.54 11.24
C ASP A 64 -6.94 17.22 10.10
N ASN A 65 -6.45 16.46 9.11
CA ASN A 65 -5.86 17.04 7.91
C ASN A 65 -6.91 17.85 7.13
N LEU A 66 -6.57 19.11 6.82
CA LEU A 66 -7.46 20.07 6.14
C LEU A 66 -8.02 19.54 4.81
N HIS A 67 -7.20 18.81 4.06
CA HIS A 67 -7.55 18.31 2.72
C HIS A 67 -7.71 16.78 2.66
N ARG A 68 -7.39 16.05 3.75
CA ARG A 68 -7.37 14.57 3.80
C ARG A 68 -6.73 13.93 2.57
N ASP A 69 -5.71 14.58 2.03
CA ASP A 69 -5.00 14.16 0.84
C ASP A 69 -3.67 13.51 1.22
N PHE A 70 -3.21 12.56 0.40
CA PHE A 70 -1.85 12.05 0.51
C PHE A 70 -0.88 12.98 -0.25
N ASP A 71 -0.66 14.17 0.29
CA ASP A 71 0.23 15.19 -0.27
C ASP A 71 1.72 15.00 0.12
N GLY A 72 2.01 14.05 1.00
CA GLY A 72 3.35 13.76 1.51
C GLY A 72 3.75 14.61 2.71
N THR A 73 2.90 15.55 3.13
CA THR A 73 3.08 16.38 4.34
C THR A 73 1.99 16.12 5.39
N SER A 74 0.92 15.44 5.01
CA SER A 74 -0.19 15.08 5.89
C SER A 74 0.20 14.01 6.90
N ASP A 75 -0.27 14.19 8.14
CA ASP A 75 -0.13 13.17 9.17
C ASP A 75 -0.90 11.90 8.79
N LEU A 76 -0.34 10.75 9.13
CA LEU A 76 -0.90 9.45 8.78
C LEU A 76 -1.58 8.81 9.98
N HIS A 77 -2.77 8.26 9.74
CA HIS A 77 -3.48 7.41 10.70
C HIS A 77 -3.47 5.95 10.23
N THR A 78 -3.40 5.03 11.18
CA THR A 78 -3.31 3.60 10.89
C THR A 78 -4.32 2.78 11.67
N GLY A 79 -4.76 1.68 11.08
CA GLY A 79 -5.72 0.76 11.66
C GLY A 79 -5.56 -0.65 11.10
N ILE A 80 -6.14 -1.63 11.78
CA ILE A 80 -6.16 -3.03 11.37
C ILE A 80 -7.59 -3.43 11.03
N SER A 81 -7.80 -3.95 9.82
CA SER A 81 -9.10 -4.50 9.45
C SER A 81 -9.27 -5.94 9.93
N ASN A 82 -10.45 -6.24 10.47
CA ASN A 82 -10.86 -7.61 10.75
C ASN A 82 -11.25 -8.35 9.46
N SER A 83 -11.68 -9.61 9.58
CA SER A 83 -12.06 -10.46 8.44
C SER A 83 -13.23 -9.88 7.62
N LYS A 84 -14.09 -9.08 8.26
CA LYS A 84 -15.31 -8.47 7.70
C LYS A 84 -15.14 -7.02 7.26
N GLY A 85 -13.94 -6.46 7.40
CA GLY A 85 -13.65 -5.06 7.04
C GLY A 85 -13.96 -4.01 8.10
N VAL A 86 -14.24 -4.40 9.34
CA VAL A 86 -14.29 -3.44 10.47
C VAL A 86 -12.87 -3.03 10.82
N VAL A 87 -12.62 -1.73 10.95
CA VAL A 87 -11.26 -1.21 11.16
C VAL A 87 -11.05 -0.81 12.62
N TYR A 88 -10.12 -1.52 13.27
CA TYR A 88 -9.69 -1.26 14.62
C TYR A 88 -8.57 -0.24 14.59
N ASN A 89 -8.75 0.88 15.27
CA ASN A 89 -7.75 1.95 15.30
C ASN A 89 -7.71 2.64 16.65
N TYR A 90 -6.52 3.11 17.05
CA TYR A 90 -6.29 3.71 18.35
C TYR A 90 -6.17 5.23 18.23
N THR A 91 -6.93 5.96 19.03
CA THR A 91 -6.91 7.43 19.09
C THR A 91 -6.76 7.90 20.54
N GLN A 92 -6.78 9.22 20.75
CA GLN A 92 -6.85 9.80 22.10
C GLN A 92 -8.05 9.29 22.93
N GLY A 93 -9.13 8.84 22.26
CA GLY A 93 -10.32 8.28 22.89
C GLY A 93 -10.25 6.78 23.19
N GLY A 94 -9.14 6.11 22.92
CA GLY A 94 -9.01 4.66 23.05
C GLY A 94 -9.13 3.93 21.70
N VAL A 95 -9.41 2.63 21.75
CA VAL A 95 -9.60 1.81 20.55
C VAL A 95 -11.01 1.98 20.00
N HIS A 96 -11.11 2.32 18.71
CA HIS A 96 -12.35 2.43 17.94
C HIS A 96 -12.51 1.24 17.00
N ARG A 97 -13.76 0.93 16.64
CA ARG A 97 -14.16 -0.10 15.69
C ARG A 97 -14.99 0.55 14.59
N ASP A 98 -14.32 1.01 13.54
CA ASP A 98 -14.95 1.84 12.52
C ASP A 98 -15.50 1.01 11.36
N GLN A 99 -16.72 1.33 10.95
CA GLN A 99 -17.41 0.77 9.78
C GLN A 99 -17.42 1.74 8.58
N SER A 100 -16.84 2.92 8.77
CA SER A 100 -16.73 3.98 7.77
C SER A 100 -15.49 4.83 8.02
N GLY A 101 -15.08 5.64 7.05
CA GLY A 101 -13.95 6.56 7.18
C GLY A 101 -12.62 5.98 6.69
N TRP A 102 -12.63 4.75 6.18
CA TRP A 102 -11.48 4.05 5.59
C TRP A 102 -11.70 3.69 4.11
N GLU A 103 -12.65 4.34 3.43
CA GLU A 103 -13.00 4.07 2.03
C GLU A 103 -11.91 4.53 1.03
N HIS A 104 -11.03 5.42 1.47
CA HIS A 104 -9.91 5.95 0.69
C HIS A 104 -8.58 5.75 1.45
N CYS A 105 -8.16 4.49 1.59
CA CYS A 105 -6.94 4.14 2.31
C CYS A 105 -5.94 3.37 1.43
N VAL A 106 -4.70 3.30 1.90
CA VAL A 106 -3.68 2.38 1.42
C VAL A 106 -3.75 1.09 2.24
N SER A 107 -3.69 -0.05 1.57
CA SER A 107 -3.75 -1.36 2.24
C SER A 107 -2.43 -2.13 2.14
N VAL A 108 -2.02 -2.68 3.29
CA VAL A 108 -0.93 -3.63 3.47
C VAL A 108 -1.54 -4.94 3.99
N PRO A 109 -1.73 -5.95 3.12
CA PRO A 109 -2.23 -7.26 3.55
C PRO A 109 -1.27 -7.90 4.56
N LEU A 110 -1.79 -8.38 5.68
CA LEU A 110 -0.99 -8.99 6.75
C LEU A 110 -1.07 -10.51 6.74
N VAL A 111 -2.10 -11.07 6.12
CA VAL A 111 -2.36 -12.51 6.09
C VAL A 111 -2.51 -12.97 4.65
N ARG A 112 -1.85 -14.06 4.30
CA ARG A 112 -1.97 -14.67 2.98
C ARG A 112 -3.20 -15.58 2.88
N PRO A 113 -3.75 -15.82 1.68
CA PRO A 113 -4.89 -16.71 1.50
C PRO A 113 -4.67 -18.15 1.98
N ASP A 114 -3.42 -18.62 2.07
CA ASP A 114 -3.03 -19.95 2.52
C ASP A 114 -2.88 -20.08 4.05
N MET A 115 -2.92 -18.97 4.81
CA MET A 115 -2.85 -18.96 6.28
C MET A 115 -4.22 -19.13 6.93
N TYR A 116 -4.94 -20.19 6.56
CA TYR A 116 -6.30 -20.46 7.04
C TYR A 116 -6.46 -20.49 8.58
N PRO A 117 -5.54 -21.08 9.37
CA PRO A 117 -5.67 -21.09 10.82
C PRO A 117 -5.67 -19.68 11.43
N LEU A 118 -4.76 -18.82 10.96
CA LEU A 118 -4.67 -17.44 11.41
C LEU A 118 -5.91 -16.64 11.00
N LEU A 119 -6.39 -16.82 9.76
CA LEU A 119 -7.62 -16.18 9.28
C LEU A 119 -8.83 -16.54 10.16
N ALA A 120 -8.94 -17.80 10.60
CA ALA A 120 -10.05 -18.26 11.42
C ALA A 120 -10.06 -17.63 12.83
N GLN A 121 -8.90 -17.24 13.34
CA GLN A 121 -8.74 -16.68 14.69
C GLN A 121 -8.46 -15.17 14.70
N TRP A 122 -8.26 -14.56 13.52
CA TRP A 122 -7.87 -13.15 13.37
C TRP A 122 -8.76 -12.20 14.16
N ASP A 123 -10.08 -12.32 14.00
CA ASP A 123 -11.05 -11.43 14.64
C ASP A 123 -10.97 -11.58 16.17
N GLN A 124 -10.85 -12.80 16.68
CA GLN A 124 -10.73 -13.07 18.12
C GLN A 124 -9.43 -12.49 18.70
N TYR A 125 -8.31 -12.64 18.00
CA TYR A 125 -7.04 -12.05 18.43
C TYR A 125 -7.10 -10.53 18.42
N LEU A 126 -7.69 -9.94 17.39
CA LEU A 126 -7.83 -8.50 17.28
C LEU A 126 -8.73 -7.94 18.38
N ASP A 127 -9.87 -8.59 18.67
CA ASP A 127 -10.74 -8.20 19.78
C ASP A 127 -10.03 -8.30 21.13
N HIS A 128 -9.40 -9.44 21.43
CA HIS A 128 -8.71 -9.64 22.70
C HIS A 128 -7.55 -8.64 22.89
N PHE A 129 -6.77 -8.40 21.84
CA PHE A 129 -5.69 -7.42 21.87
C PHE A 129 -6.23 -6.00 22.11
N SER A 130 -7.32 -5.64 21.44
CA SER A 130 -7.93 -4.31 21.50
C SER A 130 -8.56 -3.98 22.85
N ASP A 131 -9.09 -4.98 23.55
CA ASP A 131 -9.69 -4.82 24.87
C ASP A 131 -8.63 -4.86 26.00
N GLY A 132 -7.34 -4.99 25.67
CA GLY A 132 -6.25 -5.03 26.63
C GLY A 132 -6.03 -3.68 27.36
N PRO A 133 -5.63 -3.69 28.65
CA PRO A 133 -5.46 -2.47 29.47
C PRO A 133 -4.36 -1.53 28.96
N MET A 134 -3.49 -2.01 28.07
CA MET A 134 -2.48 -1.20 27.38
C MET A 134 -3.10 -0.13 26.49
N TRP A 135 -4.33 -0.32 26.00
CA TRP A 135 -5.01 0.58 25.06
C TRP A 135 -6.20 1.31 25.68
N ASP A 136 -6.37 1.20 27.00
CA ASP A 136 -7.37 1.95 27.74
C ASP A 136 -6.81 3.34 28.10
N PRO A 137 -7.43 4.43 27.60
CA PRO A 137 -6.94 5.80 27.81
C PRO A 137 -6.97 6.23 29.28
N ALA A 138 -7.68 5.53 30.16
CA ALA A 138 -7.64 5.76 31.61
C ALA A 138 -6.31 5.35 32.24
N TRP A 139 -5.60 4.37 31.65
CA TRP A 139 -4.35 3.83 32.15
C TRP A 139 -3.14 4.27 31.32
N HIS A 140 -3.29 4.27 30.00
CA HIS A 140 -2.23 4.61 29.05
C HIS A 140 -2.76 5.62 28.04
N ARG A 141 -2.28 6.87 28.16
CA ARG A 141 -2.74 7.96 27.29
C ARG A 141 -2.00 7.92 25.97
N PHE A 142 -2.69 8.30 24.89
CA PHE A 142 -2.10 8.48 23.58
C PHE A 142 -0.87 9.41 23.64
N HIS A 143 0.22 8.97 23.01
CA HIS A 143 1.46 9.72 22.86
C HIS A 143 1.98 9.58 21.43
N GLU A 144 2.28 10.71 20.79
CA GLU A 144 2.56 10.78 19.36
C GLU A 144 3.77 9.96 18.90
N ASP A 145 4.75 9.73 19.77
CA ASP A 145 5.99 9.04 19.38
C ASP A 145 5.97 7.53 19.65
N ASP A 146 5.44 7.10 20.79
CA ASP A 146 5.63 5.73 21.31
C ASP A 146 4.33 5.02 21.73
N HIS A 147 3.20 5.73 21.80
CA HIS A 147 1.91 5.14 22.16
C HIS A 147 0.77 5.73 21.31
N ASN A 148 0.80 5.45 20.02
CA ASN A 148 -0.08 5.98 18.99
C ASN A 148 -0.78 4.87 18.17
N CYS A 149 -1.51 5.27 17.13
CA CYS A 149 -2.20 4.34 16.23
C CYS A 149 -1.24 3.34 15.54
N PHE A 150 -0.01 3.77 15.23
CA PHE A 150 0.99 2.93 14.59
C PHE A 150 1.57 1.90 15.57
N SER A 151 1.88 2.28 16.82
CA SER A 151 2.32 1.32 17.83
C SER A 151 1.23 0.32 18.19
N PHE A 152 -0.05 0.71 18.15
CA PHE A 152 -1.18 -0.21 18.26
C PHE A 152 -1.15 -1.28 17.15
N CYS A 153 -1.08 -0.83 15.89
CA CYS A 153 -1.05 -1.74 14.74
C CYS A 153 0.18 -2.66 14.77
N LEU A 154 1.36 -2.10 15.03
CA LEU A 154 2.61 -2.87 15.09
C LEU A 154 2.63 -3.82 16.29
N GLY A 155 2.09 -3.41 17.43
CA GLY A 155 1.93 -4.24 18.62
C GLY A 155 1.09 -5.48 18.31
N PHE A 156 -0.06 -5.30 17.65
CA PHE A 156 -0.92 -6.41 17.24
C PHE A 156 -0.20 -7.36 16.28
N VAL A 157 0.46 -6.81 15.25
CA VAL A 157 1.27 -7.58 14.30
C VAL A 157 2.33 -8.42 15.03
N ASN A 158 3.06 -7.82 15.97
CA ASN A 158 4.09 -8.51 16.73
C ASN A 158 3.51 -9.56 17.70
N SER A 159 2.31 -9.35 18.25
CA SER A 159 1.61 -10.37 19.05
C SER A 159 1.25 -11.58 18.19
N VAL A 160 0.76 -11.38 16.96
CA VAL A 160 0.49 -12.47 16.02
C VAL A 160 1.79 -13.20 15.66
N LEU A 161 2.88 -12.48 15.40
CA LEU A 161 4.17 -13.10 15.10
C LEU A 161 4.70 -13.96 16.24
N ALA A 162 4.53 -13.51 17.48
CA ALA A 162 4.93 -14.27 18.65
C ALA A 162 4.15 -15.59 18.75
N VAL A 163 2.85 -15.58 18.47
CA VAL A 163 2.01 -16.80 18.43
C VAL A 163 2.47 -17.77 17.34
N GLU A 164 2.87 -17.24 16.18
CA GLU A 164 3.44 -18.02 15.07
C GLU A 164 4.90 -18.46 15.30
N GLY A 165 5.49 -18.15 16.47
CA GLY A 165 6.87 -18.53 16.81
C GLY A 165 7.96 -17.73 16.09
N ARG A 166 7.64 -16.50 15.65
CA ARG A 166 8.52 -15.66 14.84
C ARG A 166 9.00 -14.43 15.60
N SER A 167 10.15 -13.91 15.18
CA SER A 167 10.74 -12.70 15.75
C SER A 167 9.86 -11.48 15.48
N SER A 168 9.76 -10.61 16.48
CA SER A 168 9.11 -9.31 16.34
C SER A 168 9.82 -8.43 15.32
N VAL A 169 9.07 -7.56 14.64
CA VAL A 169 9.57 -6.57 13.70
C VAL A 169 9.56 -5.19 14.34
N THR A 170 10.61 -4.39 14.14
CA THR A 170 10.67 -3.02 14.66
C THR A 170 9.85 -2.05 13.80
N ARG A 171 9.57 -0.85 14.33
CA ARG A 171 8.90 0.22 13.59
C ARG A 171 9.63 0.56 12.29
N GLU A 172 10.95 0.66 12.34
CA GLU A 172 11.80 1.03 11.21
C GLU A 172 11.76 -0.05 10.13
N THR A 173 11.96 -1.31 10.53
CA THR A 173 11.92 -2.44 9.60
C THR A 173 10.54 -2.59 8.96
N PHE A 174 9.47 -2.48 9.74
CA PHE A 174 8.11 -2.60 9.21
C PHE A 174 7.79 -1.46 8.24
N THR A 175 8.14 -0.23 8.63
CA THR A 175 7.90 0.96 7.81
C THR A 175 8.65 0.87 6.49
N HIS A 176 9.95 0.55 6.52
CA HIS A 176 10.78 0.48 5.33
C HIS A 176 10.34 -0.64 4.38
N THR A 177 9.99 -1.80 4.94
CA THR A 177 9.66 -2.99 4.15
C THR A 177 8.25 -2.92 3.56
N TYR A 178 7.26 -2.45 4.33
CA TYR A 178 5.84 -2.59 3.95
C TYR A 178 5.14 -1.27 3.64
N ILE A 179 5.43 -0.21 4.40
CA ILE A 179 4.71 1.07 4.27
C ILE A 179 5.33 1.93 3.15
N LEU A 180 6.63 2.20 3.22
CA LEU A 180 7.30 3.10 2.27
C LEU A 180 7.13 2.72 0.80
N PRO A 181 7.18 1.44 0.38
CA PRO A 181 6.93 1.08 -1.02
C PRO A 181 5.53 1.47 -1.51
N LYS A 182 4.51 1.33 -0.64
CA LYS A 182 3.13 1.72 -0.94
C LYS A 182 2.99 3.24 -0.99
N MET A 183 3.57 3.95 -0.03
CA MET A 183 3.53 5.42 0.01
C MET A 183 4.26 6.06 -1.18
N LYS A 184 5.38 5.47 -1.62
CA LYS A 184 6.07 5.89 -2.86
C LYS A 184 5.16 5.74 -4.09
N ARG A 185 4.36 4.66 -4.15
CA ARG A 185 3.38 4.47 -5.24
C ARG A 185 2.27 5.52 -5.17
N VAL A 186 1.75 5.81 -3.97
CA VAL A 186 0.76 6.87 -3.75
C VAL A 186 1.29 8.21 -4.27
N SER A 187 2.46 8.64 -3.80
CA SER A 187 3.07 9.92 -4.21
C SER A 187 3.22 10.02 -5.73
N LYS A 188 3.75 8.97 -6.39
CA LYS A 188 3.87 8.93 -7.86
C LYS A 188 2.51 9.02 -8.55
N PHE A 189 1.52 8.28 -8.08
CA PHE A 189 0.18 8.26 -8.67
C PHE A 189 -0.52 9.61 -8.50
N THR A 190 -0.49 10.20 -7.30
CA THR A 190 -1.09 11.52 -7.03
C THR A 190 -0.45 12.59 -7.91
N THR A 191 0.88 12.62 -7.99
CA THR A 191 1.61 13.57 -8.86
C THR A 191 1.21 13.41 -10.33
N LEU A 192 1.14 12.16 -10.81
CA LEU A 192 0.71 11.85 -12.18
C LEU A 192 -0.73 12.30 -12.43
N TYR A 193 -1.65 11.99 -11.52
CA TYR A 193 -3.06 12.32 -11.62
C TYR A 193 -3.27 13.84 -11.71
N GLN A 194 -2.64 14.60 -10.81
CA GLN A 194 -2.69 16.07 -10.80
C GLN A 194 -2.11 16.66 -12.09
N HIS A 195 -1.01 16.08 -12.61
CA HIS A 195 -0.43 16.52 -13.87
C HIS A 195 -1.41 16.33 -15.04
N ILE A 196 -2.03 15.15 -15.15
CA ILE A 196 -3.02 14.85 -16.20
C ILE A 196 -4.25 15.76 -16.06
N GLN A 197 -4.72 16.06 -14.84
CA GLN A 197 -5.81 17.02 -14.63
C GLN A 197 -5.50 18.40 -15.22
N LYS A 198 -4.25 18.86 -15.09
CA LYS A 198 -3.83 20.18 -15.57
C LYS A 198 -3.46 20.20 -17.05
N HIS A 199 -2.88 19.13 -17.57
CA HIS A 199 -2.22 19.09 -18.89
C HIS A 199 -2.84 18.08 -19.89
N GLN A 200 -3.93 17.40 -19.52
CA GLN A 200 -4.64 16.34 -20.27
C GLN A 200 -3.87 15.02 -20.44
N TYR A 201 -2.55 15.08 -20.56
CA TYR A 201 -1.70 13.90 -20.71
C TYR A 201 -0.33 14.10 -20.04
N TYR A 202 0.34 12.98 -19.74
CA TYR A 202 1.73 12.93 -19.30
C TYR A 202 2.50 11.94 -20.16
N VAL A 203 3.67 12.33 -20.67
CA VAL A 203 4.45 11.51 -21.61
C VAL A 203 5.85 11.25 -21.03
N VAL A 204 6.28 10.00 -21.09
CA VAL A 204 7.61 9.56 -20.60
C VAL A 204 8.26 8.64 -21.62
N ASP A 205 9.55 8.79 -21.86
CA ASP A 205 10.30 7.87 -22.72
C ASP A 205 10.37 6.47 -22.09
N ARG A 206 10.13 5.43 -22.90
CA ARG A 206 10.41 4.05 -22.51
C ARG A 206 11.92 3.89 -22.50
N LYS A 207 12.49 3.61 -21.33
CA LYS A 207 13.87 3.14 -21.28
C LYS A 207 13.94 1.86 -22.11
N LYS A 208 14.82 1.83 -23.12
CA LYS A 208 15.21 0.57 -23.77
C LYS A 208 15.84 -0.27 -22.67
N ASP A 209 15.25 -1.42 -22.36
CA ASP A 209 15.89 -2.40 -21.49
C ASP A 209 17.27 -2.68 -22.12
N ARG A 210 18.34 -2.20 -21.47
CA ARG A 210 19.67 -2.73 -21.76
C ARG A 210 19.64 -4.15 -21.20
N GLN A 211 19.51 -5.13 -22.09
CA GLN A 211 20.02 -6.46 -21.82
C GLN A 211 21.52 -6.28 -21.50
N GLU A 212 21.85 -6.24 -20.22
CA GLU A 212 23.22 -6.51 -19.79
C GLU A 212 23.39 -8.03 -19.89
N ASP A 213 24.02 -8.46 -20.97
CA ASP A 213 24.77 -9.71 -21.01
C ASP A 213 25.77 -9.70 -19.85
N ARG A 214 25.42 -10.35 -18.74
CA ARG A 214 26.41 -10.81 -17.76
C ARG A 214 26.84 -12.21 -18.14
N GLN A 215 27.83 -12.24 -19.02
CA GLN A 215 28.78 -13.32 -19.10
C GLN A 215 29.76 -13.10 -17.93
N GLU A 216 29.54 -13.77 -16.81
CA GLU A 216 30.54 -13.88 -15.74
C GLU A 216 30.79 -15.37 -15.46
N ASP A 217 32.06 -15.72 -15.58
CA ASP A 217 32.66 -17.04 -15.39
C ASP A 217 32.28 -17.69 -14.06
N VAL A 218 32.13 -19.01 -14.12
CA VAL A 218 32.01 -19.89 -12.95
C VAL A 218 33.39 -20.10 -12.33
N PRO A 219 33.54 -19.86 -11.02
CA PRO A 219 34.31 -20.77 -10.19
C PRO A 219 33.41 -21.40 -9.12
N THR A 220 33.35 -22.71 -9.18
CA THR A 220 32.90 -23.62 -8.13
C THR A 220 33.64 -23.32 -6.82
N CYS A 221 32.91 -23.16 -5.71
CA CYS A 221 33.03 -24.01 -4.51
C CYS A 221 32.26 -23.45 -3.28
N VAL A 222 31.29 -24.27 -2.87
CA VAL A 222 30.92 -24.64 -1.49
C VAL A 222 30.30 -23.58 -0.57
N GLY A 223 28.99 -23.75 -0.37
CA GLY A 223 28.40 -23.74 0.96
C GLY A 223 27.76 -22.43 1.40
N GLN A 224 26.53 -22.18 0.95
CA GLN A 224 25.52 -21.50 1.75
C GLN A 224 24.14 -21.76 1.16
N SER A 225 23.28 -22.34 1.99
CA SER A 225 21.86 -22.59 1.75
C SER A 225 21.16 -21.31 1.30
N SER A 226 20.64 -21.33 0.08
CA SER A 226 19.74 -20.32 -0.46
C SER A 226 18.39 -20.44 0.23
N ASP A 227 18.20 -19.67 1.30
CA ASP A 227 16.90 -19.49 1.93
C ASP A 227 16.24 -18.23 1.35
N ASN A 228 15.26 -18.44 0.46
CA ASN A 228 14.49 -17.39 -0.20
C ASN A 228 13.24 -17.03 0.63
N SER A 229 13.44 -16.88 1.94
CA SER A 229 12.39 -16.79 2.98
C SER A 229 12.08 -15.34 3.42
N PHE A 230 12.59 -14.33 2.73
CA PHE A 230 12.39 -12.91 3.07
C PHE A 230 11.28 -12.22 2.28
N GLN A 231 10.14 -12.88 2.17
CA GLN A 231 8.93 -12.26 1.67
C GLN A 231 7.80 -12.63 2.61
N TYR A 232 7.39 -11.63 3.39
CA TYR A 232 6.17 -11.59 4.19
C TYR A 232 6.26 -12.22 5.57
N LEU A 233 5.39 -11.72 6.43
CA LEU A 233 5.02 -12.44 7.62
C LEU A 233 4.40 -13.78 7.16
#